data_AF-A0A7J4EM79-F1
#
_entry.id   AF-A0A7J4EM79-F1
#
_cell.length_a   1.000
_cell.length_b   1.000
_cell.length_c   1.000
_cell.angle_alpha   90.00
_cell.angle_beta   90.00
_cell.angle_gamma   90.00
#
_symmetry.space_group_name_H-M   'P 1'
#
loop_
_entity.id
_entity.type
_entity.pdbx_description
1 polymer ?
#
loop_
_entity_poly.entity_id
_entity_poly.type
_entity_poly.pdbx_seq_one_letter_code
_entity_poly.pdbx_strand_id
1 'polypeptide(L)' 'MEKNKKGTLSTLASVITSLVITLIFYIFARLANTQSNIYTQVDIVAGMIFVFILSMIVSASIWPSLLEKRLRLHTYN' A
#
# COMPACT_ATOMS: atom_id res chain seq x y z
N MET A 1 -4.33 -27.73 -1.84
CA MET A 1 -5.22 -26.56 -1.65
C MET A 1 -4.62 -25.41 -0.82
N GLU A 2 -3.35 -25.47 -0.39
CA GLU A 2 -2.75 -24.43 0.49
C GLU A 2 -2.22 -23.17 -0.24
N LYS A 3 -1.85 -23.29 -1.53
CA LYS A 3 -1.35 -22.16 -2.35
C LYS A 3 -2.38 -21.04 -2.55
N ASN A 4 -3.66 -21.38 -2.68
CA ASN A 4 -4.73 -20.40 -2.92
C ASN A 4 -4.91 -19.46 -1.73
N LYS A 5 -4.87 -19.98 -0.50
CA LYS A 5 -5.04 -19.17 0.72
C LYS A 5 -3.91 -18.15 0.89
N LYS A 6 -2.66 -18.50 0.55
CA LYS A 6 -1.50 -17.60 0.64
C LYS A 6 -1.57 -16.46 -0.39
N GLY A 7 -2.04 -16.75 -1.61
CA GLY A 7 -2.25 -15.73 -2.66
C GLY A 7 -3.35 -14.72 -2.32
N THR A 8 -4.47 -15.20 -1.79
CA THR A 8 -5.58 -14.33 -1.34
C THR A 8 -5.19 -13.50 -0.11
N LEU A 9 -4.38 -14.04 0.81
CA LEU A 9 -3.91 -13.28 1.97
C LEU A 9 -2.94 -12.16 1.56
N SER A 10 -2.02 -12.44 0.63
CA SER A 10 -1.06 -11.45 0.11
C SER A 10 -1.75 -10.31 -0.63
N THR A 11 -2.75 -10.63 -1.45
CA THR A 11 -3.54 -9.61 -2.16
C THR A 11 -4.36 -8.76 -1.20
N LEU A 12 -5.01 -9.37 -0.20
CA LEU A 12 -5.75 -8.62 0.83
C LEU A 12 -4.82 -7.71 1.64
N ALA A 13 -3.64 -8.20 2.04
CA ALA A 13 -2.66 -7.41 2.76
C ALA A 13 -2.12 -6.24 1.91
N SER A 14 -2.00 -6.45 0.59
CA SER A 14 -1.60 -5.41 -0.36
C SER A 14 -2.66 -4.31 -0.49
N VAL A 15 -3.94 -4.67 -0.52
CA VAL A 15 -5.05 -3.71 -0.56
C VAL A 15 -5.15 -2.91 0.74
N ILE A 16 -5.00 -3.56 1.89
CA ILE A 16 -5.06 -2.85 3.19
C ILE A 16 -3.90 -1.85 3.31
N THR A 17 -2.69 -2.28 2.98
CA THR A 17 -1.50 -1.41 3.03
C THR A 17 -1.59 -0.25 2.03
N SER A 18 -2.10 -0.47 0.82
CA SER A 18 -2.30 0.61 -0.15
C SER A 18 -3.35 1.62 0.30
N LEU A 19 -4.45 1.16 0.92
CA LEU A 19 -5.47 2.05 1.51
C LEU A 19 -4.89 2.91 2.62
N VAL A 20 -4.09 2.32 3.53
CA VAL A 20 -3.45 3.07 4.63
C VAL A 20 -2.51 4.14 4.09
N ILE A 21 -1.65 3.80 3.11
CA ILE A 21 -0.70 4.75 2.50
C ILE A 21 -1.46 5.88 1.78
N THR A 22 -2.53 5.55 1.05
CA THR A 22 -3.35 6.54 0.35
C THR A 22 -4.05 7.49 1.32
N LEU A 23 -4.52 6.98 2.46
CA LEU A 23 -5.14 7.81 3.49
C LEU A 23 -4.14 8.78 4.12
N ILE A 24 -2.92 8.32 4.40
CA ILE A 24 -1.82 9.16 4.89
C ILE A 24 -1.52 10.28 3.87
N PHE A 25 -1.40 9.93 2.59
CA PHE A 25 -1.21 10.91 1.53
C PHE A 25 -2.33 11.95 1.48
N TYR A 26 -3.60 11.52 1.57
CA TYR A 26 -4.74 12.43 1.58
C TYR A 26 -4.69 13.41 2.75
N ILE A 27 -4.34 12.95 3.95
CA ILE A 27 -4.19 13.81 5.14
C ILE A 27 -3.12 14.87 4.89
N PHE A 28 -1.94 14.47 4.39
CA PHE A 28 -0.88 15.43 4.07
C PHE A 28 -1.26 16.42 2.97
N ALA A 29 -1.92 15.94 1.90
CA ALA A 29 -2.39 16.80 0.82
C ALA A 29 -3.39 17.84 1.32
N ARG A 30 -4.32 17.45 2.22
CA ARG A 30 -5.26 18.37 2.86
C ARG A 30 -4.57 19.37 3.78
N LEU A 31 -3.63 18.92 4.61
CA LEU A 31 -2.86 19.80 5.51
C LEU A 31 -2.01 20.82 4.74
N ALA A 32 -1.44 20.42 3.60
CA ALA A 32 -0.73 21.34 2.73
C ALA A 32 -1.70 22.34 2.07
N ASN A 33 -2.89 21.89 1.68
CA ASN A 33 -3.85 22.73 0.99
C ASN A 33 -4.58 23.74 1.90
N THR A 34 -4.70 23.47 3.20
CA THR A 34 -5.31 24.42 4.15
C THR A 34 -4.49 25.68 4.35
N GLN A 35 -3.16 25.61 4.17
CA GLN A 35 -2.28 26.76 4.43
C GLN A 35 -2.16 27.71 3.24
N SER A 36 -2.31 27.20 2.02
CA SER A 36 -1.88 27.95 0.83
C SER A 36 -2.68 27.65 -0.44
N ASN A 37 -3.73 26.81 -0.35
CA ASN A 37 -4.67 26.48 -1.43
C ASN A 37 -3.96 26.16 -2.77
N ILE A 38 -2.82 25.47 -2.69
CA ILE A 38 -1.88 25.21 -3.78
C ILE A 38 -2.42 24.14 -4.74
N TYR A 39 -3.20 23.18 -4.23
CA TYR A 39 -3.66 22.01 -4.97
C TYR A 39 -5.16 22.10 -5.23
N THR A 40 -5.55 21.89 -6.48
CA THR A 40 -6.97 21.72 -6.81
C THR A 40 -7.47 20.36 -6.35
N GLN A 41 -8.79 20.22 -6.23
CA GLN A 41 -9.39 18.93 -5.90
C GLN A 41 -9.02 17.84 -6.92
N VAL A 42 -8.86 18.21 -8.20
CA VAL A 42 -8.43 17.30 -9.26
C VAL A 42 -7.02 16.80 -9.00
N ASP A 43 -6.09 17.67 -8.58
CA ASP A 43 -4.70 17.29 -8.28
C ASP A 43 -4.62 16.31 -7.10
N ILE A 44 -5.39 16.56 -6.04
CA ILE A 44 -5.42 15.70 -4.85
C ILE A 44 -5.98 14.31 -5.21
N VAL A 45 -7.08 14.25 -5.95
CA VAL A 45 -7.70 12.97 -6.34
C VAL A 45 -6.82 12.19 -7.31
N ALA A 46 -6.23 12.85 -8.31
CA ALA A 46 -5.28 12.22 -9.22
C ALA A 46 -4.06 11.66 -8.47
N GLY A 47 -3.51 12.43 -7.52
CA GLY A 47 -2.44 11.98 -6.63
C GLY A 47 -2.83 10.78 -5.78
N MET A 48 -4.04 10.76 -5.22
CA MET A 48 -4.54 9.62 -4.44
C MET A 48 -4.63 8.34 -5.27
N ILE A 49 -5.15 8.42 -6.50
CA ILE A 49 -5.25 7.26 -7.41
C ILE A 49 -3.85 6.74 -7.75
N PHE A 50 -2.92 7.65 -8.07
CA PHE A 50 -1.53 7.31 -8.37
C PHE A 50 -0.84 6.61 -7.20
N VAL A 51 -0.94 7.18 -6.00
CA VAL A 51 -0.35 6.60 -4.78
C VAL A 51 -0.98 5.25 -4.44
N PHE A 52 -2.30 5.11 -4.62
CA PHE A 52 -3.00 3.84 -4.40
C PHE A 52 -2.48 2.74 -5.33
N ILE A 53 -2.38 3.01 -6.62
CA ILE A 53 -1.90 2.03 -7.61
C ILE A 53 -0.43 1.68 -7.35
N LEU A 54 0.44 2.68 -7.14
CA LEU A 54 1.85 2.44 -6.85
C LEU A 54 2.04 1.61 -5.58
N SER A 55 1.34 1.97 -4.50
CA SER A 55 1.45 1.25 -3.24
C SER A 55 0.90 -0.17 -3.34
N MET A 56 -0.14 -0.40 -4.14
CA MET A 56 -0.66 -1.75 -4.39
C MET A 56 0.37 -2.62 -5.12
N ILE A 57 1.04 -2.10 -6.17
CA ILE A 57 2.07 -2.83 -6.93
C ILE A 57 3.28 -3.14 -6.05
N VAL A 58 3.76 -2.14 -5.30
CA VAL A 58 4.91 -2.29 -4.39
C VAL A 58 4.59 -3.28 -3.28
N SER A 59 3.40 -3.19 -2.67
CA SER A 59 2.99 -4.09 -1.60
C SER A 59 2.84 -5.53 -2.09
N ALA A 60 2.22 -5.73 -3.25
CA ALA A 60 2.10 -7.05 -3.87
C ALA A 60 3.47 -7.69 -4.19
N SER A 61 4.49 -6.86 -4.42
CA SER A 61 5.88 -7.30 -4.64
C SER A 61 6.63 -7.60 -3.32
N ILE A 62 6.32 -6.88 -2.24
CA ILE A 62 7.00 -7.01 -0.93
C ILE A 62 6.45 -8.17 -0.10
N TRP A 63 5.13 -8.36 -0.03
CA TRP A 63 4.50 -9.41 0.79
C TRP A 63 5.04 -10.84 0.55
N PRO A 64 5.17 -11.33 -0.70
CA PRO A 64 5.73 -12.66 -0.95
C PRO A 64 7.20 -12.75 -0.49
N SER A 65 8.00 -11.73 -0.79
CA SER A 65 9.41 -11.64 -0.39
C SER A 65 9.58 -11.65 1.14
N LEU A 66 8.68 -11.01 1.87
CA LEU A 66 8.70 -10.97 3.33
C LEU A 66 8.29 -12.32 3.95
N LEU A 67 7.27 -12.99 3.39
CA LEU A 67 6.83 -14.32 3.82
C LEU A 67 7.92 -15.37 3.62
N GLU A 68 8.63 -15.34 2.49
CA GLU A 68 9.77 -16.24 2.24
C GLU A 68 10.90 -16.05 3.25
N LYS A 69 11.25 -14.79 3.58
CA LYS A 69 12.26 -14.49 4.60
C LYS A 69 11.87 -15.00 5.98
N ARG A 70 10.61 -14.81 6.40
CA ARG A 70 10.09 -15.31 7.69
C ARG A 70 10.14 -16.84 7.78
N LEU A 71 9.80 -17.54 6.71
CA LEU A 71 9.82 -19.01 6.68
C LEU A 71 11.25 -19.58 6.72
N ARG A 72 12.20 -18.96 6.02
CA ARG A 72 13.62 -19.39 6.05
C ARG A 72 14.25 -19.23 7.44
N LEU A 73 13.91 -18.16 8.18
CA LEU A 73 14.43 -17.93 9.53
C LEU A 73 13.97 -18.98 10.55
N HIS A 74 12.78 -19.56 10.39
CA HIS A 74 12.28 -20.63 11.27
C HIS A 74 12.93 -22.00 10.99
N THR A 75 13.58 -22.19 9.84
CA THR A 75 14.20 -23.50 9.48
C THR A 75 15.64 -23.62 10.00
N TYR A 76 16.24 -22.53 10.47
CA TYR A 76 17.63 -22.47 10.95
C TYR A 76 17.76 -22.31 12.47
N ASN A 77 16.67 -22.53 13.22
CA ASN A 77 16.60 -22.48 14.68
C ASN A 77 15.81 -23.68 15.20
#